data_AF-A0A495U4B0-F1
#
_entry.id   AF-A0A495U4B0-F1
#
_cell.length_a   1.000
_cell.length_b   1.000
_cell.length_c   1.000
_cell.angle_alpha   90.00
_cell.angle_beta   90.00
_cell.angle_gamma   90.00
#
_symmetry.space_group_name_H-M   'P 1'
#
loop_
_entity.id
_entity.type
_entity.pdbx_description
1 polymer ?
#
loop_
_entity_poly.entity_id
_entity_poly.type
_entity_poly.pdbx_seq_one_letter_code
_entity_poly.pdbx_strand_id
1 'polypeptide(L)'
;MSTIFAGAGGVANTQFSVGHWTRRLRLPLAAWSLRRRWLVALLIAVLVFGLGAHGWIVADLGGVETSRAALAASAQRLAHARRSLAQLPSLRRKATANPAVSPAASWSSADDVRIVSELAAANNVALYALEPGAASGEGMERMRPLQLTARTDFVHLMAFLHGLSDMPVLIVPVDMSVKQDAASLSVRATLRVFSALRPASSNDAAHAFDDASLDADDDEDIVFFDPFAQPQMRAAGEMPDISQLRLVGVLRDRTHGLALLDTPDGATTVASGQRLGAERVTRLDALGITLARGDTTRTLALAEAS
;
A
#
# COMPACT_ATOMS: atom_id res chain seq x y z
N MET A 1 14.62 -75.75 36.91
CA MET A 1 13.65 -74.75 37.43
C MET A 1 14.46 -73.47 37.63
N SER A 2 14.48 -72.55 36.67
CA SER A 2 13.57 -71.38 36.54
C SER A 2 13.78 -70.37 37.69
N THR A 3 14.06 -69.06 37.56
CA THR A 3 13.94 -68.05 36.48
C THR A 3 14.64 -66.74 36.92
N ILE A 4 15.34 -66.08 35.99
CA ILE A 4 15.33 -64.64 35.60
C ILE A 4 15.37 -63.54 36.70
N PHE A 5 16.38 -62.65 36.63
CA PHE A 5 16.17 -61.19 36.69
C PHE A 5 17.21 -60.46 35.83
N ALA A 6 16.72 -59.63 34.91
CA ALA A 6 17.52 -58.78 34.03
C ALA A 6 18.04 -57.54 34.77
N GLY A 7 19.32 -57.21 34.56
CA GLY A 7 19.95 -55.97 35.01
C GLY A 7 20.60 -55.29 33.80
N ALA A 8 20.05 -54.12 33.45
CA ALA A 8 20.41 -53.33 32.27
C ALA A 8 21.88 -52.88 32.22
N GLY A 9 22.47 -52.91 31.03
CA GLY A 9 23.79 -52.38 30.73
C GLY A 9 23.82 -50.86 30.86
N GLY A 10 24.67 -50.37 31.77
CA GLY A 10 25.00 -48.95 31.89
C GLY A 10 26.14 -48.57 30.96
N VAL A 11 25.84 -47.74 29.98
CA VAL A 11 26.80 -47.13 29.05
C VAL A 11 27.74 -46.21 29.84
N ALA A 12 29.04 -46.50 29.80
CA ALA A 12 30.08 -45.72 30.45
C ALA A 12 30.17 -44.33 29.81
N ASN A 13 29.54 -43.35 30.47
CA ASN A 13 29.57 -41.95 30.06
C ASN A 13 30.91 -41.35 30.49
N THR A 14 31.80 -41.10 29.54
CA THR A 14 33.07 -40.37 29.71
C THR A 14 32.79 -38.91 30.01
N GLN A 15 32.44 -38.62 31.26
CA GLN A 15 32.41 -37.27 31.77
C GLN A 15 33.84 -36.71 31.79
N PHE A 16 34.18 -35.96 30.74
CA PHE A 16 35.33 -35.05 30.75
C PHE A 16 35.22 -34.16 31.98
N SER A 17 36.06 -34.41 32.98
CA SER A 17 36.01 -33.73 34.27
C SER A 17 36.52 -32.28 34.15
N VAL A 18 35.58 -31.38 33.84
CA VAL A 18 35.77 -29.92 33.85
C VAL A 18 36.20 -29.43 35.24
N GLY A 19 35.81 -30.13 36.31
CA GLY A 19 36.15 -29.80 37.69
C GLY A 19 37.63 -29.99 38.06
N HIS A 20 38.34 -30.94 37.44
CA HIS A 20 39.77 -31.11 37.68
C HIS A 20 40.63 -30.04 36.98
N TRP A 21 40.16 -29.54 35.84
CA TRP A 21 40.85 -28.49 35.09
C TRP A 21 40.82 -27.13 35.81
N THR A 22 39.66 -26.76 36.37
CA THR A 22 39.49 -25.47 37.07
C THR A 22 40.32 -25.39 38.36
N ARG A 23 40.51 -26.49 39.09
CA ARG A 23 41.42 -26.55 40.25
C ARG A 23 42.89 -26.43 39.84
N ARG A 24 43.27 -26.97 38.69
CA ARG A 24 44.65 -26.91 38.15
C ARG A 24 45.04 -25.56 37.53
N LEU A 25 44.05 -24.70 37.28
CA LEU A 25 44.19 -23.33 36.81
C LEU A 25 44.42 -22.32 37.95
N ARG A 26 44.07 -22.66 39.19
CA ARG A 26 44.24 -21.82 40.40
C ARG A 26 45.62 -21.95 41.07
N LEU A 27 46.66 -22.28 40.30
CA LEU A 27 48.05 -22.28 40.78
C LEU A 27 48.74 -20.99 40.32
N PRO A 28 49.53 -20.32 41.17
CA PRO A 28 50.16 -19.04 40.84
C PRO A 28 50.99 -19.13 39.56
N LEU A 29 50.89 -18.11 38.69
CA LEU A 29 51.49 -18.05 37.36
C LEU A 29 53.02 -18.27 37.34
N ALA A 30 53.68 -18.06 38.47
CA ALA A 30 55.11 -18.30 38.67
C ALA A 30 55.51 -19.79 38.77
N ALA A 31 54.56 -20.69 39.03
CA ALA A 31 54.80 -22.14 39.18
C ALA A 31 54.51 -22.95 37.89
N TRP A 32 54.14 -22.28 36.79
CA TRP A 32 53.78 -22.95 35.55
C TRP A 32 55.00 -23.20 34.67
N SER A 33 55.18 -24.45 34.24
CA SER A 33 56.21 -24.81 33.26
C SER A 33 55.98 -24.09 31.92
N LEU A 34 57.08 -23.76 31.22
CA LEU A 34 57.07 -23.03 29.95
C LEU A 34 56.15 -23.70 28.90
N ARG A 35 56.12 -25.04 28.88
CA ARG A 35 55.26 -25.85 28.00
C ARG A 35 53.76 -25.62 28.26
N ARG A 36 53.37 -25.37 29.51
CA ARG A 36 51.97 -25.17 29.90
C ARG A 36 51.47 -23.77 29.52
N ARG A 37 52.35 -22.77 29.56
CA ARG A 37 52.06 -21.40 29.08
C ARG A 37 51.83 -21.40 27.57
N TRP A 38 52.65 -22.14 26.81
CA TRP A 38 52.47 -22.33 25.36
C TRP A 38 51.15 -23.02 25.00
N LEU A 39 50.77 -24.08 25.73
CA LEU A 39 49.50 -24.76 25.47
C LEU A 39 48.28 -23.87 25.72
N VAL A 40 48.30 -23.06 26.78
CA VAL A 40 47.20 -22.13 27.07
C VAL A 40 47.17 -20.99 26.06
N ALA A 41 48.32 -20.45 25.66
CA ALA A 41 48.40 -19.44 24.60
C ALA A 41 47.86 -19.97 23.26
N LEU A 42 48.20 -21.22 22.89
CA LEU A 42 47.69 -21.86 21.68
C LEU A 42 46.17 -22.07 21.76
N LEU A 43 45.65 -22.50 22.91
CA LEU A 43 44.22 -22.67 23.11
C LEU A 43 43.46 -21.34 22.98
N ILE A 44 43.98 -20.26 23.55
CA ILE A 44 43.40 -18.92 23.41
C ILE A 44 43.47 -18.46 21.95
N ALA A 45 44.60 -18.68 21.26
CA ALA A 45 44.74 -18.33 19.85
C ALA A 45 43.74 -19.07 18.95
N VAL A 46 43.56 -20.38 19.16
CA VAL A 46 42.56 -21.18 18.43
C VAL A 46 41.14 -20.70 18.73
N LEU A 47 40.84 -20.35 19.98
CA LEU A 47 39.52 -19.87 20.37
C LEU A 47 39.21 -18.51 19.73
N VAL A 48 40.15 -17.57 19.76
CA VAL A 48 40.00 -16.24 19.15
C VAL A 48 39.89 -16.35 17.63
N PHE A 49 40.70 -17.21 17.00
CA PHE A 49 40.62 -17.45 15.56
C PHE A 49 39.28 -18.10 15.17
N GLY A 50 38.79 -19.07 15.95
CA GLY A 50 37.49 -19.69 15.75
C GLY A 50 36.34 -18.70 15.90
N LEU A 51 36.34 -17.86 16.95
CA LEU A 51 35.33 -16.82 17.12
C LEU A 51 35.41 -15.73 16.05
N GLY A 52 36.61 -15.35 15.62
CA GLY A 52 36.82 -14.39 14.55
C GLY A 52 36.32 -14.90 13.19
N ALA A 53 36.62 -16.17 12.87
CA ALA A 53 36.12 -16.83 11.67
C ALA A 53 34.59 -17.00 11.71
N HIS A 54 34.02 -17.38 12.86
CA HIS A 54 32.57 -17.45 13.01
C HIS A 54 31.91 -16.07 12.91
N GLY A 55 32.51 -15.04 13.51
CA GLY A 55 32.04 -13.67 13.39
C GLY A 55 32.08 -13.17 11.95
N TRP A 56 33.11 -13.55 11.18
CA TRP A 56 33.21 -13.21 9.76
C TRP A 56 32.14 -13.91 8.90
N ILE A 57 31.82 -15.17 9.21
CA ILE A 57 30.78 -15.95 8.53
C ILE A 57 29.39 -15.40 8.87
N VAL A 58 29.15 -15.03 10.14
CA VAL A 58 27.86 -14.48 10.60
C VAL A 58 27.65 -13.02 10.16
N ALA A 59 28.72 -12.25 10.02
CA ALA A 59 28.66 -10.87 9.54
C ALA A 59 28.39 -10.74 8.03
N ASP A 60 28.30 -11.86 7.29
CA ASP A 60 28.10 -11.97 5.83
C ASP A 60 28.70 -10.79 5.03
N LEU A 61 29.97 -10.46 5.30
CA LEU A 61 30.69 -9.41 4.59
C LEU A 61 30.88 -9.72 3.09
N GLY A 62 30.61 -10.97 2.68
CA GLY A 62 30.64 -11.43 1.29
C GLY A 62 29.35 -11.17 0.51
N GLY A 63 28.26 -10.75 1.16
CA GLY A 63 26.98 -10.45 0.51
C GLY A 63 26.36 -11.64 -0.24
N VAL A 64 26.75 -12.87 0.09
CA VAL A 64 26.32 -14.05 -0.68
C VAL A 64 24.85 -14.35 -0.38
N GLU A 65 24.38 -14.12 0.84
CA GLU A 65 22.96 -14.26 1.16
C GLU A 65 22.15 -13.13 0.52
N THR A 66 22.68 -11.90 0.50
CA THR A 66 22.01 -10.77 -0.18
C THR A 66 21.89 -10.98 -1.69
N SER A 67 22.90 -11.58 -2.34
CA SER A 67 22.86 -11.88 -3.78
C SER A 67 21.91 -13.04 -4.09
N ARG A 68 21.82 -14.05 -3.22
CA ARG A 68 20.81 -15.12 -3.33
C ARG A 68 19.39 -14.60 -3.14
N ALA A 69 19.18 -13.72 -2.16
CA ALA A 69 17.89 -13.09 -1.95
C ALA A 69 17.48 -12.21 -3.15
N ALA A 70 18.41 -11.43 -3.70
CA ALA A 70 18.18 -10.63 -4.91
C ALA A 70 17.87 -11.51 -6.14
N LEU A 71 18.52 -12.66 -6.27
CA LEU A 71 18.30 -13.60 -7.36
C LEU A 71 16.95 -14.35 -7.23
N ALA A 72 16.54 -14.70 -6.01
CA ALA A 72 15.22 -15.26 -5.76
C ALA A 72 14.10 -14.24 -6.08
N ALA A 73 14.28 -12.99 -5.66
CA ALA A 73 13.34 -11.91 -5.93
C ALA A 73 13.20 -11.63 -7.45
N SER A 74 14.30 -11.66 -8.21
CA SER A 74 14.26 -11.44 -9.66
C SER A 74 13.59 -12.62 -10.39
N ALA A 75 13.83 -13.85 -9.97
CA ALA A 75 13.15 -15.04 -10.51
C ALA A 75 11.63 -14.98 -10.28
N GLN A 76 11.20 -14.53 -9.09
CA GLN A 76 9.79 -14.36 -8.78
C GLN A 76 9.14 -13.28 -9.66
N ARG A 77 9.78 -12.11 -9.83
CA ARG A 77 9.28 -11.05 -10.73
C ARG A 77 9.11 -11.54 -12.17
N LEU A 78 10.04 -12.34 -12.68
CA LEU A 78 9.95 -12.92 -14.02
C LEU A 78 8.78 -13.93 -14.13
N ALA A 79 8.52 -14.73 -13.09
CA ALA A 79 7.38 -15.63 -13.06
C ALA A 79 6.04 -14.86 -13.03
N HIS A 80 5.96 -13.76 -12.27
CA HIS A 80 4.77 -12.89 -12.27
C HIS A 80 4.54 -12.24 -13.64
N ALA A 81 5.59 -11.69 -14.27
CA ALA A 81 5.49 -11.11 -15.60
C ALA A 81 5.06 -12.13 -16.67
N ARG A 82 5.54 -13.37 -16.59
CA ARG A 82 5.09 -14.45 -17.49
C ARG A 82 3.62 -14.81 -17.27
N ARG A 83 3.16 -14.82 -16.02
CA ARG A 83 1.75 -15.09 -15.68
C ARG A 83 0.83 -13.99 -16.22
N SER A 84 1.20 -12.71 -16.08
CA SER A 84 0.40 -11.61 -16.64
C SER A 84 0.39 -11.63 -18.18
N LEU A 85 1.53 -11.93 -18.82
CA LEU A 85 1.58 -12.10 -20.27
C LEU A 85 0.72 -13.28 -20.76
N ALA A 86 0.62 -14.36 -19.99
CA ALA A 86 -0.26 -15.49 -20.30
C ALA A 86 -1.75 -15.15 -20.16
N GLN A 87 -2.10 -14.13 -19.35
CA GLN A 87 -3.47 -13.63 -19.18
C GLN A 87 -3.88 -12.61 -20.26
N LEU A 88 -2.94 -11.96 -20.96
CA LEU A 88 -3.26 -11.01 -22.03
C LEU A 88 -4.14 -11.60 -23.16
N PRO A 89 -3.94 -12.83 -23.65
CA PRO A 89 -4.80 -13.41 -24.68
C PRO A 89 -6.22 -13.68 -24.21
N SER A 90 -6.44 -13.96 -22.92
CA SER A 90 -7.80 -14.13 -22.37
C SER A 90 -8.49 -12.78 -22.17
N LEU A 91 -7.76 -11.76 -21.71
CA LEU A 91 -8.25 -10.38 -21.64
C LEU A 91 -8.57 -9.82 -23.03
N ARG A 92 -7.70 -10.06 -24.02
CA ARG A 92 -7.95 -9.71 -25.42
C ARG A 92 -9.20 -10.42 -25.94
N ARG A 93 -9.36 -11.72 -25.64
CA ARG A 93 -10.57 -12.47 -26.00
C ARG A 93 -11.83 -11.90 -25.34
N LYS A 94 -11.78 -11.51 -24.07
CA LYS A 94 -12.90 -10.82 -23.39
C LYS A 94 -13.21 -9.47 -24.04
N ALA A 95 -12.19 -8.68 -24.36
CA ALA A 95 -12.36 -7.40 -25.05
C ALA A 95 -12.91 -7.55 -26.48
N THR A 96 -12.57 -8.63 -27.20
CA THR A 96 -13.15 -8.92 -28.53
C THR A 96 -14.52 -9.61 -28.47
N ALA A 97 -14.79 -10.39 -27.41
CA ALA A 97 -16.07 -11.07 -27.19
C ALA A 97 -17.14 -10.13 -26.63
N ASN A 98 -16.74 -8.97 -26.10
CA ASN A 98 -17.60 -7.82 -25.99
C ASN A 98 -17.47 -7.07 -27.32
N PRO A 99 -18.28 -7.40 -28.35
CA PRO A 99 -18.17 -6.71 -29.61
C PRO A 99 -18.34 -5.23 -29.31
N ALA A 100 -17.32 -4.43 -29.64
CA ALA A 100 -17.54 -3.04 -29.96
C ALA A 100 -18.58 -3.07 -31.08
N VAL A 101 -19.85 -2.96 -30.71
CA VAL A 101 -20.98 -2.95 -31.63
C VAL A 101 -20.60 -1.91 -32.66
N SER A 102 -20.58 -2.33 -33.93
CA SER A 102 -20.32 -1.45 -35.08
C SER A 102 -20.91 -0.08 -34.77
N PRO A 103 -20.13 1.01 -34.93
CA PRO A 103 -20.59 2.35 -34.58
C PRO A 103 -21.98 2.50 -35.16
N ALA A 104 -22.97 2.66 -34.29
CA ALA A 104 -24.37 2.71 -34.69
C ALA A 104 -24.43 3.67 -35.88
N ALA A 105 -24.77 3.13 -37.05
CA ALA A 105 -24.47 3.74 -38.35
C ALA A 105 -25.24 5.05 -38.63
N SER A 106 -25.78 5.69 -37.60
CA SER A 106 -26.52 6.93 -37.68
C SER A 106 -26.54 7.72 -36.38
N TRP A 107 -25.57 7.58 -35.47
CA TRP A 107 -25.54 8.42 -34.27
C TRP A 107 -25.14 9.87 -34.63
N SER A 108 -26.12 10.76 -34.65
CA SER A 108 -25.98 12.15 -35.09
C SER A 108 -25.81 13.12 -33.93
N SER A 109 -25.44 14.37 -34.21
CA SER A 109 -25.44 15.44 -33.19
C SER A 109 -26.83 15.74 -32.64
N ALA A 110 -27.89 15.48 -33.40
CA ALA A 110 -29.27 15.61 -32.91
C ALA A 110 -29.62 14.53 -31.88
N ASP A 111 -29.04 13.33 -32.03
CA ASP A 111 -29.20 12.27 -31.03
C ASP A 111 -28.52 12.63 -29.72
N ASP A 112 -27.31 13.22 -29.77
CA ASP A 112 -26.59 13.73 -28.58
C ASP A 112 -27.48 14.71 -27.79
N VAL A 113 -28.05 15.70 -28.47
CA VAL A 113 -28.93 16.72 -27.87
C VAL A 113 -30.18 16.08 -27.28
N ARG A 114 -30.80 15.14 -28.01
CA ARG A 114 -32.02 14.45 -27.58
C ARG A 114 -31.81 13.66 -26.30
N ILE A 115 -30.78 12.81 -26.25
CA ILE A 115 -30.54 11.96 -25.07
C ILE A 115 -30.17 12.77 -23.83
N VAL A 116 -29.37 13.82 -23.99
CA VAL A 116 -28.99 14.69 -22.87
C VAL A 116 -30.19 15.50 -22.39
N SER A 117 -31.08 15.91 -23.31
CA SER A 117 -32.32 16.59 -22.96
C SER A 117 -33.30 15.68 -22.21
N GLU A 118 -33.45 14.44 -22.66
CA GLU A 118 -34.28 13.44 -22.01
C GLU A 118 -33.76 13.08 -20.63
N LEU A 119 -32.43 12.90 -20.49
CA LEU A 119 -31.80 12.65 -19.21
C LEU A 119 -31.97 13.82 -18.23
N ALA A 120 -31.83 15.05 -18.71
CA ALA A 120 -32.06 16.24 -17.90
C ALA A 120 -33.53 16.34 -17.46
N ALA A 121 -34.49 16.06 -18.35
CA ALA A 121 -35.90 16.04 -18.00
C ALA A 121 -36.23 14.95 -16.96
N ALA A 122 -35.65 13.76 -17.10
CA ALA A 122 -35.82 12.66 -16.15
C ALA A 122 -35.28 13.00 -14.75
N ASN A 123 -34.24 13.83 -14.67
CA ASN A 123 -33.58 14.23 -13.42
C ASN A 123 -34.01 15.62 -12.92
N ASN A 124 -35.13 16.19 -13.40
CA ASN A 124 -35.62 17.53 -13.02
C ASN A 124 -34.57 18.66 -13.18
N VAL A 125 -33.71 18.56 -14.19
CA VAL A 125 -32.73 19.60 -14.53
C VAL A 125 -33.34 20.56 -15.56
N ALA A 126 -33.55 21.82 -15.17
CA ALA A 126 -34.11 22.83 -16.05
C ALA A 126 -33.05 23.33 -17.04
N LEU A 127 -33.13 22.86 -18.29
CA LEU A 127 -32.25 23.28 -19.38
C LEU A 127 -32.56 24.71 -19.85
N TYR A 128 -31.53 25.56 -19.88
CA TYR A 128 -31.63 26.90 -20.48
C TYR A 128 -31.06 26.94 -21.90
N ALA A 129 -29.93 26.26 -22.12
CA ALA A 129 -29.30 26.18 -23.43
C ALA A 129 -28.59 24.84 -23.58
N LEU A 130 -28.71 24.25 -24.77
CA LEU A 130 -27.99 23.05 -25.16
C LEU A 130 -27.50 23.23 -26.60
N GLU A 131 -26.21 23.49 -26.76
CA GLU A 131 -25.62 23.85 -28.06
C GLU A 131 -24.61 22.78 -28.52
N PRO A 132 -24.86 22.11 -29.65
CA PRO A 132 -23.89 21.18 -30.23
C PRO A 132 -22.75 21.96 -30.90
N GLY A 133 -21.52 21.61 -30.57
CA GLY A 133 -20.32 22.13 -31.22
C GLY A 133 -19.83 21.25 -32.37
N ALA A 134 -18.85 21.76 -33.12
CA ALA A 134 -18.27 21.03 -34.25
C ALA A 134 -17.52 19.77 -33.78
N ALA A 135 -17.70 18.67 -34.52
CA ALA A 135 -16.96 17.44 -34.26
C ALA A 135 -15.45 17.65 -34.45
N SER A 136 -14.65 17.06 -33.57
CA SER A 136 -13.19 17.06 -33.63
C SER A 136 -12.67 15.63 -33.41
N GLY A 137 -11.52 15.31 -34.01
CA GLY A 137 -10.88 14.00 -33.90
C GLY A 137 -11.37 12.97 -34.93
N GLU A 138 -10.61 11.87 -35.05
CA GLU A 138 -10.81 10.81 -36.04
C GLU A 138 -11.04 9.44 -35.37
N GLY A 139 -11.79 8.57 -36.05
CA GLY A 139 -12.04 7.20 -35.60
C GLY A 139 -12.67 7.10 -34.20
N MET A 140 -12.00 6.39 -33.28
CA MET A 140 -12.47 6.16 -31.91
C MET A 140 -12.38 7.41 -31.02
N GLU A 141 -11.53 8.38 -31.37
CA GLU A 141 -11.35 9.63 -30.65
C GLU A 141 -12.29 10.74 -31.14
N ARG A 142 -13.16 10.43 -32.12
CA ARG A 142 -14.14 11.39 -32.63
C ARG A 142 -15.05 11.85 -31.49
N MET A 143 -14.93 13.14 -31.20
CA MET A 143 -15.58 13.83 -30.10
C MET A 143 -16.49 14.91 -30.67
N ARG A 144 -17.69 15.05 -30.09
CA ARG A 144 -18.54 16.21 -30.29
C ARG A 144 -18.74 16.95 -28.97
N PRO A 145 -18.28 18.21 -28.84
CA PRO A 145 -18.58 19.02 -27.66
C PRO A 145 -20.05 19.42 -27.66
N LEU A 146 -20.65 19.43 -26.48
CA LEU A 146 -22.02 19.86 -26.23
C LEU A 146 -22.00 20.83 -25.06
N GLN A 147 -22.37 22.08 -25.29
CA GLN A 147 -22.44 23.11 -24.25
C GLN A 147 -23.79 23.04 -23.56
N LEU A 148 -23.77 22.75 -22.27
CA LEU A 148 -24.93 22.65 -21.40
C LEU A 148 -24.98 23.88 -20.48
N THR A 149 -26.11 24.59 -20.48
CA THR A 149 -26.44 25.56 -19.43
C THR A 149 -27.78 25.17 -18.83
N ALA A 150 -27.82 24.95 -17.52
CA ALA A 150 -29.00 24.48 -16.80
C ALA A 150 -29.11 25.08 -15.40
N ARG A 151 -30.29 24.95 -14.81
CA ARG A 151 -30.57 25.26 -13.39
C ARG A 151 -31.17 24.05 -12.71
N THR A 152 -30.63 23.71 -11.56
CA THR A 152 -31.05 22.52 -10.82
C THR A 152 -30.68 22.63 -9.34
N ASP A 153 -31.02 21.63 -8.56
CA ASP A 153 -30.56 21.45 -7.18
C ASP A 153 -29.38 20.46 -7.15
N PHE A 154 -28.63 20.41 -6.07
CA PHE A 154 -27.45 19.55 -5.93
C PHE A 154 -27.79 18.06 -6.11
N VAL A 155 -28.88 17.58 -5.50
CA VAL A 155 -29.30 16.17 -5.60
C VAL A 155 -29.59 15.78 -7.06
N HIS A 156 -30.34 16.63 -7.76
CA HIS A 156 -30.71 16.44 -9.15
C HIS A 156 -29.51 16.57 -10.11
N LEU A 157 -28.55 17.45 -9.79
CA LEU A 157 -27.30 17.53 -10.51
C LEU A 157 -26.49 16.24 -10.39
N MET A 158 -26.38 15.68 -9.18
CA MET A 158 -25.67 14.43 -8.96
C MET A 158 -26.36 13.25 -9.65
N ALA A 159 -27.69 13.19 -9.62
CA ALA A 159 -28.46 12.19 -10.35
C ALA A 159 -28.27 12.29 -11.87
N PHE A 160 -28.23 13.52 -12.41
CA PHE A 160 -27.92 13.77 -13.82
C PHE A 160 -26.50 13.30 -14.18
N LEU A 161 -25.48 13.65 -13.37
CA LEU A 161 -24.10 13.23 -13.62
C LEU A 161 -23.93 11.71 -13.53
N HIS A 162 -24.61 11.06 -12.58
CA HIS A 162 -24.63 9.60 -12.49
C HIS A 162 -25.29 8.98 -13.72
N GLY A 163 -26.42 9.53 -14.17
CA GLY A 163 -27.14 9.04 -15.34
C GLY A 163 -26.35 9.18 -16.65
N LEU A 164 -25.35 10.07 -16.73
CA LEU A 164 -24.44 10.12 -17.88
C LEU A 164 -23.58 8.86 -18.01
N SER A 165 -23.25 8.20 -16.90
CA SER A 165 -22.48 6.95 -16.88
C SER A 165 -23.29 5.76 -17.40
N ASP A 166 -24.62 5.81 -17.26
CA ASP A 166 -25.52 4.76 -17.72
C ASP A 166 -25.96 4.95 -19.18
N MET A 167 -25.47 6.01 -19.85
CA MET A 167 -25.84 6.30 -21.22
C MET A 167 -25.30 5.27 -22.20
N PRO A 168 -26.02 5.03 -23.30
CA PRO A 168 -25.55 4.17 -24.36
C PRO A 168 -24.36 4.78 -25.10
N VAL A 169 -23.88 5.98 -24.80
CA VAL A 169 -22.69 6.59 -25.42
C VAL A 169 -21.86 7.23 -24.32
N LEU A 170 -20.53 7.18 -24.43
CA LEU A 170 -19.66 7.83 -23.47
C LEU A 170 -19.79 9.36 -23.57
N ILE A 171 -20.30 9.97 -22.50
CA ILE A 171 -20.42 11.42 -22.34
C ILE A 171 -19.59 11.83 -21.14
N VAL A 172 -18.57 12.66 -21.37
CA VAL A 172 -17.63 13.10 -20.33
C VAL A 172 -17.76 14.59 -20.07
N PRO A 173 -18.15 15.02 -18.86
CA PRO A 173 -18.03 16.42 -18.45
C PRO A 173 -16.56 16.81 -18.31
N VAL A 174 -16.12 17.90 -18.95
CA VAL A 174 -14.73 18.41 -18.85
C VAL A 174 -14.65 19.75 -18.17
N ASP A 175 -15.41 20.74 -18.65
CA ASP A 175 -15.37 22.09 -18.12
C ASP A 175 -16.70 22.38 -17.43
N MET A 176 -16.77 22.13 -16.13
CA MET A 176 -17.98 22.31 -15.34
C MET A 176 -17.81 23.48 -14.38
N SER A 177 -18.76 24.40 -14.40
CA SER A 177 -18.88 25.50 -13.45
C SER A 177 -20.27 25.46 -12.82
N VAL A 178 -20.28 25.48 -11.49
CA VAL A 178 -21.49 25.48 -10.68
C VAL A 178 -21.49 26.76 -9.85
N LYS A 179 -22.55 27.56 -9.99
CA LYS A 179 -22.73 28.80 -9.22
C LYS A 179 -24.09 28.76 -8.54
N GLN A 180 -24.13 29.10 -7.26
CA GLN A 180 -25.39 29.28 -6.54
C GLN A 180 -26.10 30.53 -7.06
N ASP A 181 -27.33 30.37 -7.56
CA ASP A 181 -28.24 31.44 -7.97
C ASP A 181 -29.52 31.35 -7.12
N ALA A 182 -29.58 32.23 -6.11
CA ALA A 182 -30.59 32.23 -5.05
C ALA A 182 -30.72 30.85 -4.35
N ALA A 183 -31.85 30.17 -4.49
CA ALA A 183 -32.15 28.88 -3.87
C ALA A 183 -31.85 27.67 -4.78
N SER A 184 -31.09 27.85 -5.86
CA SER A 184 -30.79 26.81 -6.85
C SER A 184 -29.38 26.96 -7.41
N LEU A 185 -28.88 25.93 -8.08
CA LEU A 185 -27.58 25.94 -8.73
C LEU A 185 -27.76 26.25 -10.22
N SER A 186 -27.05 27.26 -10.71
CA SER A 186 -26.80 27.47 -12.12
C SER A 186 -25.54 26.69 -12.53
N VAL A 187 -25.69 25.83 -13.53
CA VAL A 187 -24.66 24.92 -14.00
C VAL A 187 -24.35 25.24 -15.45
N ARG A 188 -23.08 25.45 -15.76
CA ARG A 188 -22.57 25.49 -17.14
C ARG A 188 -21.51 24.42 -17.28
N ALA A 189 -21.71 23.49 -18.22
CA ALA A 189 -20.82 22.38 -18.45
C ALA A 189 -20.53 22.20 -19.94
N THR A 190 -19.28 21.88 -20.29
CA THR A 190 -18.96 21.31 -21.61
C THR A 190 -18.92 19.80 -21.51
N LEU A 191 -19.82 19.13 -22.24
CA LEU A 191 -19.90 17.67 -22.32
C LEU A 191 -19.20 17.19 -23.60
N ARG A 192 -18.33 16.19 -23.51
CA ARG A 192 -17.66 15.55 -24.65
C ARG A 192 -18.38 14.26 -24.97
N VAL A 193 -18.99 14.16 -26.14
CA VAL A 193 -19.66 12.94 -26.58
C VAL A 193 -18.76 12.14 -27.52
N PHE A 194 -18.51 10.88 -27.17
CA PHE A 194 -17.69 9.96 -27.95
C PHE A 194 -18.56 8.83 -28.53
N SER A 195 -19.06 9.00 -29.75
CA SER A 195 -20.01 8.06 -30.38
C SER A 195 -19.49 6.63 -30.56
N ALA A 196 -18.16 6.46 -30.61
CA ALA A 196 -17.52 5.15 -30.77
C ALA A 196 -17.23 4.45 -29.44
N LEU A 197 -17.42 5.13 -28.31
CA LEU A 197 -17.09 4.63 -26.97
C LEU A 197 -18.37 4.40 -26.16
N ARG A 198 -18.33 3.35 -25.33
CA ARG A 198 -19.36 3.05 -24.33
C ARG A 198 -18.75 3.27 -22.94
N PRO A 199 -19.52 3.76 -21.96
CA PRO A 199 -19.09 3.77 -20.57
C PRO A 199 -18.74 2.35 -20.11
N ALA A 200 -17.68 2.22 -19.31
CA ALA A 200 -17.43 0.98 -18.59
C ALA A 200 -18.50 0.85 -17.51
N SER A 201 -19.17 -0.31 -17.42
CA SER A 201 -20.18 -0.54 -16.39
C SER A 201 -19.58 -0.28 -15.01
N SER A 202 -20.20 0.59 -14.20
CA SER A 202 -19.75 0.93 -12.84
C SER A 202 -19.53 -0.30 -11.95
N ASN A 203 -20.25 -1.39 -12.22
CA ASN A 203 -20.09 -2.66 -11.53
C ASN A 203 -18.69 -3.28 -11.77
N ASP A 204 -18.12 -3.17 -12.97
CA ASP A 204 -16.80 -3.75 -13.32
C ASP A 204 -15.64 -2.97 -12.66
N ALA A 205 -15.86 -1.68 -12.34
CA ALA A 205 -14.91 -0.86 -11.60
C ALA A 205 -14.95 -1.13 -10.08
N ALA A 206 -16.13 -1.44 -9.51
CA ALA A 206 -16.28 -1.86 -8.12
C ALA A 206 -15.68 -3.26 -7.88
N HIS A 207 -15.93 -4.22 -8.79
CA HIS A 207 -15.36 -5.59 -8.71
C HIS A 207 -13.84 -5.66 -8.85
N ALA A 208 -13.17 -4.60 -9.31
CA ALA A 208 -11.71 -4.53 -9.34
C ALA A 208 -11.07 -4.26 -7.97
N PHE A 209 -11.86 -3.77 -7.00
CA PHE A 209 -11.41 -3.46 -5.63
C PHE A 209 -12.07 -4.33 -4.54
N ASP A 210 -13.13 -5.07 -4.87
CA ASP A 210 -13.89 -5.90 -3.92
C ASP A 210 -13.33 -7.31 -3.64
N ASP A 211 -12.33 -7.81 -4.39
CA ASP A 211 -11.79 -9.17 -4.19
C ASP A 211 -10.88 -9.30 -2.93
N ALA A 212 -10.90 -8.31 -2.02
CA ALA A 212 -10.08 -8.30 -0.80
C ALA A 212 -10.87 -8.24 0.52
N SER A 213 -12.20 -8.10 0.50
CA SER A 213 -12.97 -8.00 1.77
C SER A 213 -14.38 -8.57 1.66
N LEU A 214 -14.47 -9.90 1.72
CA LEU A 214 -15.71 -10.59 2.07
C LEU A 214 -15.47 -11.34 3.38
N ASP A 215 -15.79 -10.68 4.49
CA ASP A 215 -16.21 -11.28 5.76
C ASP A 215 -16.60 -10.14 6.73
N ALA A 216 -17.78 -9.56 6.51
CA ALA A 216 -18.52 -8.86 7.55
C ALA A 216 -20.00 -8.89 7.17
N ASP A 217 -20.76 -9.65 7.98
CA ASP A 217 -22.21 -9.65 7.96
C ASP A 217 -22.77 -8.27 8.35
N ASP A 218 -23.95 -8.00 7.80
CA ASP A 218 -24.97 -7.00 8.13
C ASP A 218 -24.85 -5.54 7.65
N ASP A 219 -26.03 -5.15 7.15
CA ASP A 219 -26.57 -3.85 6.77
C ASP A 219 -26.15 -3.23 5.42
N GLU A 220 -27.19 -2.95 4.61
CA GLU A 220 -27.17 -2.23 3.34
C GLU A 220 -26.67 -0.80 3.53
N ASP A 221 -25.36 -0.64 3.72
CA ASP A 221 -24.71 0.67 3.64
C ASP A 221 -24.55 1.02 2.17
N ILE A 222 -25.35 1.99 1.70
CA ILE A 222 -25.10 2.68 0.45
C ILE A 222 -23.71 3.30 0.57
N VAL A 223 -22.72 2.65 -0.02
CA VAL A 223 -21.31 3.02 0.04
C VAL A 223 -21.12 4.34 -0.70
N PHE A 224 -21.39 5.45 -0.03
CA PHE A 224 -21.02 6.76 -0.51
C PHE A 224 -19.50 6.85 -0.42
N PHE A 225 -18.82 6.71 -1.56
CA PHE A 225 -17.39 6.94 -1.66
C PHE A 225 -17.12 8.42 -1.42
N ASP A 226 -16.86 8.79 -0.17
CA ASP A 226 -16.32 10.10 0.17
C ASP A 226 -14.80 10.06 -0.06
N PRO A 227 -14.26 10.74 -1.09
CA PRO A 227 -12.82 10.78 -1.36
C PRO A 227 -12.03 11.52 -0.27
N PHE A 228 -12.71 12.13 0.70
CA PHE A 228 -12.11 12.79 1.86
C PHE A 228 -12.37 12.04 3.18
N ALA A 229 -13.11 10.94 3.15
CA ALA A 229 -13.27 10.10 4.34
C ALA A 229 -11.91 9.48 4.67
N GLN A 230 -11.39 9.87 5.84
CA GLN A 230 -10.14 9.33 6.34
C GLN A 230 -10.26 7.81 6.46
N PRO A 231 -9.30 7.02 5.94
CA PRO A 231 -9.36 5.57 6.06
C PRO A 231 -9.36 5.23 7.55
N GLN A 232 -10.49 4.67 8.03
CA GLN A 232 -10.60 4.15 9.39
C GLN A 232 -9.72 2.91 9.50
N MET A 233 -8.42 3.12 9.67
CA MET A 233 -7.50 2.06 10.03
C MET A 233 -7.74 1.71 11.49
N ARG A 234 -8.71 0.81 11.73
CA ARG A 234 -8.85 0.09 13.00
C ARG A 234 -7.59 -0.73 13.23
N ALA A 235 -6.59 -0.13 13.86
CA ALA A 235 -5.53 -0.87 14.52
C ALA A 235 -6.10 -1.43 15.83
N ALA A 236 -6.11 -2.75 15.93
CA ALA A 236 -6.36 -3.47 17.18
C ALA A 236 -5.42 -2.97 18.29
N GLY A 237 -5.98 -2.75 19.47
CA GLY A 237 -5.21 -2.43 20.67
C GLY A 237 -5.60 -1.11 21.30
N GLU A 238 -6.55 -1.20 22.22
CA GLU A 238 -6.95 -0.14 23.13
C GLU A 238 -5.75 0.40 23.93
N MET A 239 -5.41 1.68 23.72
CA MET A 239 -4.83 2.56 24.74
C MET A 239 -5.06 4.02 24.32
N PRO A 240 -5.68 4.86 25.17
CA PRO A 240 -6.01 6.23 24.82
C PRO A 240 -4.82 7.17 25.01
N ASP A 241 -4.91 8.31 24.31
CA ASP A 241 -4.25 9.61 24.60
C ASP A 241 -3.10 10.09 23.67
N ILE A 242 -2.91 9.50 22.47
CA ILE A 242 -1.98 10.04 21.45
C ILE A 242 -2.22 9.47 20.02
N SER A 243 -3.39 8.89 19.77
CA SER A 243 -3.73 8.09 18.60
C SER A 243 -3.85 8.86 17.27
N GLN A 244 -3.32 10.09 17.20
CA GLN A 244 -3.44 10.98 16.04
C GLN A 244 -2.08 11.47 15.50
N LEU A 245 -0.97 10.96 16.03
CA LEU A 245 0.35 11.31 15.52
C LEU A 245 0.61 10.62 14.17
N ARG A 246 0.42 11.36 13.08
CA ARG A 246 0.66 10.87 11.71
C ARG A 246 2.00 11.38 11.20
N LEU A 247 2.84 10.48 10.70
CA LEU A 247 4.07 10.86 10.00
C LEU A 247 3.73 11.31 8.58
N VAL A 248 3.95 12.60 8.30
CA VAL A 248 3.64 13.23 7.00
C VAL A 248 4.86 13.29 6.10
N GLY A 249 6.06 13.36 6.67
CA GLY A 249 7.29 13.42 5.89
C GLY A 249 8.54 13.13 6.71
N VAL A 250 9.59 12.69 6.03
CA VAL A 250 10.93 12.54 6.61
C VAL A 250 11.92 13.23 5.68
N LEU A 251 12.70 14.16 6.23
CA LEU A 251 13.81 14.81 5.55
C LEU A 251 15.12 14.38 6.21
N ARG A 252 16.05 13.84 5.42
CA ARG A 252 17.32 13.34 5.95
C ARG A 252 18.51 13.85 5.13
N ASP A 253 19.49 14.39 5.84
CA ASP A 253 20.84 14.69 5.36
C ASP A 253 21.83 13.63 5.89
N ARG A 254 23.08 13.63 5.41
CA ARG A 254 24.15 12.69 5.80
C ARG A 254 24.41 12.67 7.31
N THR A 255 24.13 13.77 8.02
CA THR A 255 24.38 13.93 9.46
C THR A 255 23.12 14.21 10.29
N HIS A 256 22.00 14.63 9.67
CA HIS A 256 20.79 15.06 10.38
C HIS A 256 19.53 14.42 9.79
N GLY A 257 18.55 14.10 10.63
CA GLY A 257 17.24 13.60 10.21
C GLY A 257 16.13 14.36 10.93
N LEU A 258 15.14 14.83 10.16
CA LEU A 258 13.96 15.53 10.60
C LEU A 258 12.73 14.76 10.15
N ALA A 259 11.75 14.60 11.03
CA ALA A 259 10.43 14.07 10.70
C ALA A 259 9.38 15.16 10.90
N LEU A 260 8.45 15.25 9.96
CA LEU A 260 7.26 16.09 10.03
C LEU A 260 6.09 15.24 10.51
N LEU A 261 5.54 15.60 11.66
CA LEU A 261 4.42 14.91 12.31
C LEU A 261 3.20 15.81 12.30
N ASP A 262 2.06 15.26 11.91
CA ASP A 262 0.76 15.89 12.11
C ASP A 262 0.26 15.53 13.52
N THR A 263 -0.08 16.56 14.28
CA THR A 263 -0.58 16.46 15.66
C THR A 263 -1.91 17.23 15.70
N PRO A 264 -2.87 16.92 16.59
CA PRO A 264 -4.12 17.69 16.72
C PRO A 264 -3.93 19.21 16.87
N ASP A 265 -2.79 19.65 17.42
CA ASP A 265 -2.44 21.07 17.58
C ASP A 265 -1.73 21.69 16.35
N GLY A 266 -1.54 20.90 15.29
CA GLY A 266 -0.89 21.29 14.04
C GLY A 266 0.37 20.49 13.71
N ALA A 267 0.92 20.75 12.51
CA ALA A 267 2.12 20.09 12.02
C ALA A 267 3.38 20.54 12.79
N THR A 268 4.16 19.59 13.28
CA THR A 268 5.38 19.83 14.05
C THR A 268 6.57 19.04 13.48
N THR A 269 7.76 19.63 13.53
CA THR A 269 9.01 18.98 13.10
C THR A 269 9.79 18.46 14.29
N VAL A 270 10.22 17.19 14.24
CA VAL A 270 11.04 16.57 15.27
C VAL A 270 12.35 16.02 14.73
N ALA A 271 13.42 16.22 15.48
CA ALA A 271 14.73 15.65 15.21
C ALA A 271 14.99 14.35 15.99
N SER A 272 16.01 13.61 15.57
CA SER A 272 16.49 12.43 16.32
C SER A 272 16.87 12.81 17.75
N GLY A 273 16.35 12.07 18.73
CA GLY A 273 16.59 12.32 20.16
C GLY A 273 15.66 13.34 20.81
N GLN A 274 14.82 14.04 20.04
CA GLN A 274 13.88 15.02 20.59
C GLN A 274 12.67 14.31 21.23
N ARG A 275 12.16 14.91 22.31
CA ARG A 275 10.96 14.44 23.01
C ARG A 275 9.71 15.01 22.36
N LEU A 276 8.72 14.14 22.15
CA LEU A 276 7.38 14.47 21.67
C LEU A 276 6.39 13.94 22.70
N GLY A 277 5.83 14.85 23.52
CA GLY A 277 5.03 14.47 24.69
C GLY A 277 5.84 13.61 25.67
N ALA A 278 5.34 12.41 25.96
CA ALA A 278 5.99 11.43 26.85
C ALA A 278 7.02 10.51 26.15
N GLU A 279 7.22 10.67 24.84
CA GLU A 279 8.01 9.75 24.02
C GLU A 279 9.26 10.41 23.44
N ARG A 280 10.29 9.62 23.14
CA ARG A 280 11.53 10.11 22.51
C ARG A 280 11.74 9.44 21.15
N VAL A 281 12.05 10.23 20.13
CA VAL A 281 12.47 9.71 18.83
C VAL A 281 13.84 9.05 18.98
N THR A 282 13.91 7.73 18.86
CA THR A 282 15.17 6.97 19.01
C THR A 282 15.84 6.70 17.68
N ARG A 283 15.06 6.52 16.61
CA ARG A 283 15.57 6.24 15.27
C ARG A 283 14.71 6.91 14.21
N LEU A 284 15.35 7.53 13.23
CA LEU A 284 14.71 7.97 11.99
C LEU A 284 15.21 7.08 10.85
N ASP A 285 14.28 6.45 10.15
CA ASP A 285 14.52 5.65 8.95
C ASP A 285 13.91 6.34 7.72
N ALA A 286 14.27 5.88 6.53
CA ALA A 286 13.82 6.46 5.26
C ALA A 286 12.29 6.40 5.06
N LEU A 287 11.62 5.46 5.75
CA LEU A 287 10.18 5.20 5.60
C LEU A 287 9.42 5.30 6.94
N GLY A 288 10.07 5.75 8.02
CA GLY A 288 9.41 5.78 9.33
C GLY A 288 10.27 6.28 10.47
N ILE A 289 9.64 6.51 11.63
CA ILE A 289 10.31 6.87 12.88
C ILE A 289 10.01 5.86 13.98
N THR A 290 11.00 5.60 14.83
CA THR A 290 10.83 4.82 16.06
C THR A 290 10.75 5.76 17.25
N LEU A 291 9.65 5.66 17.99
CA LEU A 291 9.40 6.36 19.24
C LEU A 291 9.55 5.38 20.40
N ALA A 292 10.23 5.80 21.46
CA ALA A 292 10.35 5.03 22.70
C ALA A 292 9.71 5.77 23.88
N ARG A 293 8.95 5.04 24.69
CA ARG A 293 8.33 5.50 25.95
C ARG A 293 8.72 4.54 27.06
N GLY A 294 9.74 4.88 27.85
CA GLY A 294 10.30 3.94 28.82
C GLY A 294 10.83 2.68 28.11
N ASP A 295 10.28 1.51 28.44
CA ASP A 295 10.67 0.22 27.84
C ASP A 295 9.85 -0.17 26.60
N THR A 296 8.85 0.63 26.21
CA THR A 296 8.03 0.34 25.03
C THR A 296 8.49 1.14 23.82
N THR A 297 8.60 0.47 22.67
CA THR A 297 8.95 1.10 21.39
C THR A 297 7.80 0.94 20.40
N ARG A 298 7.42 2.03 19.72
CA ARG A 298 6.45 2.02 18.61
C ARG A 298 7.04 2.65 17.36
N THR A 299 6.70 2.11 16.19
CA THR A 299 7.16 2.61 14.90
C THR A 299 6.01 3.29 14.16
N LEU A 300 6.20 4.53 13.75
CA LEU A 300 5.30 5.25 12.85
C LEU A 300 5.85 5.16 11.43
N ALA A 301 5.11 4.53 10.52
CA ALA A 301 5.46 4.47 9.11
C ALA A 301 4.94 5.74 8.39
N LEU A 302 5.64 6.14 7.33
CA LEU A 302 5.20 7.22 6.45
C LEU A 302 3.93 6.78 5.72
N ALA A 303 2.80 7.47 5.97
CA ALA A 303 1.57 7.20 5.26
C ALA A 303 1.64 7.86 3.88
N GLU A 304 1.91 7.08 2.84
CA GLU A 304 1.84 7.55 1.46
C GLU A 304 0.42 8.05 1.16
N ALA A 305 0.31 9.27 0.64
CA ALA A 305 -0.92 9.76 0.06
C ALA A 305 -1.09 9.07 -1.29
N SER A 306 -2.01 8.11 -1.37
CA SER A 306 -2.52 7.58 -2.62
C SER A 306 -3.71 8.39 -3.10
#